data_AF-A0A916B5Y1-F1
#
_entry.id   AF-A0A916B5Y1-F1
#
_cell.length_a   1.000
_cell.length_b   1.000
_cell.length_c   1.000
_cell.angle_alpha   90.00
_cell.angle_beta   90.00
_cell.angle_gamma   90.00
#
_symmetry.space_group_name_H-M   'P 1'
#
loop_
_entity.id
_entity.type
_entity.pdbx_description
1 polymer ?
#
loop_
_entity_poly.entity_id
_entity_poly.type
_entity_poly.pdbx_seq_one_letter_code
_entity_poly.pdbx_strand_id
1 'polypeptide(L)'
;MIVTLGITGYWLVWDELAQYIAVGSAQLMDALPIFSGAMTRNFVSGGMTDRFFILIEFLHLLGQPLILVFMLWLHVYRLSNVNINPPRGLAMGTFFALLVLSIYQPALSHAPASLDSVPRVLHIDWFYLNVYPLLEIWPAQQVWIVTTAITLLLMALPWLLPKKDGAKAVVDLDNCNGYGICFEDCPFDAITVQARTDGARYEHEVVVNPSLCGACGICAGSCPASNPFRSSRETLKTGIDMPQLPVDEMRRLTRETVAAMSGEVKILVFGCEHGLSVDRLNRADTRGVRLICSGMLPPTLVEYALKQGADGVMVTGCRQNDCYFRFGNSWTRLRFAGERKPSLRARAERERIRIHGAAEPDLRSVEADLAEFRRHLIELNQSAADAVTGTER
;
A
#
# COMPACT_ATOMS: atom_id res chain seq x y z
N MET A 1 -16.54 -15.31 -8.45
CA MET A 1 -15.96 -16.60 -7.99
C MET A 1 -16.19 -16.82 -6.51
N ILE A 2 -15.81 -15.91 -5.61
CA ILE A 2 -16.04 -16.10 -4.16
C ILE A 2 -17.55 -16.23 -3.85
N VAL A 3 -18.39 -15.35 -4.41
CA VAL A 3 -19.85 -15.39 -4.20
C VAL A 3 -20.46 -16.70 -4.73
N THR A 4 -20.07 -17.15 -5.92
CA THR A 4 -20.57 -18.40 -6.52
C THR A 4 -20.11 -19.64 -5.76
N LEU A 5 -18.93 -19.59 -5.15
CA LEU A 5 -18.41 -20.66 -4.31
C LEU A 5 -19.19 -20.72 -2.99
N GLY A 6 -19.51 -19.58 -2.37
CA GLY A 6 -20.42 -19.52 -1.23
C GLY A 6 -21.81 -20.09 -1.54
N ILE A 7 -22.44 -19.65 -2.64
CA ILE A 7 -23.76 -20.13 -3.08
C ILE A 7 -23.78 -21.64 -3.27
N THR A 8 -22.80 -22.20 -4.00
CA THR A 8 -22.74 -23.66 -4.23
C THR A 8 -22.42 -24.44 -2.96
N GLY A 9 -21.73 -23.83 -1.98
CA GLY A 9 -21.52 -24.43 -0.67
C GLY A 9 -22.83 -24.61 0.10
N TYR A 10 -23.71 -23.61 0.06
CA TYR A 10 -25.06 -23.73 0.65
C TYR A 10 -25.89 -24.84 -0.01
N TRP A 11 -25.72 -25.08 -1.32
CA TRP A 11 -26.44 -26.16 -2.00
C TRP A 11 -26.10 -27.55 -1.46
N LEU A 12 -24.85 -27.76 -1.01
CA LEU A 12 -24.39 -29.07 -0.54
C LEU A 12 -25.00 -29.49 0.80
N VAL A 13 -25.50 -28.55 1.60
CA VAL A 13 -26.14 -28.83 2.89
C VAL A 13 -27.53 -29.47 2.71
N TRP A 14 -28.21 -29.11 1.63
CA TRP A 14 -29.54 -29.62 1.25
C TRP A 14 -30.63 -29.49 2.34
N ASP A 15 -30.69 -28.31 2.97
CA ASP A 15 -31.76 -27.88 3.88
C ASP A 15 -32.76 -26.94 3.17
N GLU A 16 -33.78 -26.46 3.90
CA GLU A 16 -34.78 -25.53 3.36
C GLU A 16 -34.16 -24.27 2.72
N LEU A 17 -33.06 -23.75 3.28
CA LEU A 17 -32.33 -22.61 2.73
C LEU A 17 -31.64 -22.99 1.42
N ALA A 18 -30.97 -24.14 1.37
CA ALA A 18 -30.38 -24.68 0.16
C ALA A 18 -31.41 -24.84 -0.97
N GLN A 19 -32.61 -25.35 -0.66
CA GLN A 19 -33.71 -25.47 -1.62
C GLN A 19 -34.13 -24.10 -2.17
N TYR A 20 -34.34 -23.11 -1.30
CA TYR A 20 -34.69 -21.75 -1.70
C TYR A 20 -33.65 -21.15 -2.65
N ILE A 21 -32.37 -21.25 -2.30
CA ILE A 21 -31.25 -20.73 -3.10
C ILE A 21 -31.14 -21.48 -4.43
N ALA A 22 -31.27 -22.81 -4.42
CA ALA A 22 -31.11 -23.63 -5.62
C ALA A 22 -32.24 -23.37 -6.64
N VAL A 23 -33.48 -23.28 -6.18
CA VAL A 23 -34.63 -22.92 -7.01
C VAL A 23 -34.49 -21.48 -7.51
N GLY A 24 -34.15 -20.52 -6.66
CA GLY A 24 -33.94 -19.12 -7.06
C GLY A 24 -32.80 -18.96 -8.08
N SER A 25 -31.72 -19.72 -7.93
CA SER A 25 -30.61 -19.72 -8.88
C SER A 25 -31.03 -20.29 -10.23
N ALA A 26 -31.82 -21.35 -10.22
CA ALA A 26 -32.35 -21.95 -11.43
C ALA A 26 -33.27 -20.98 -12.17
N GLN A 27 -34.13 -20.25 -11.44
CA GLN A 27 -34.97 -19.19 -12.01
C GLN A 27 -34.13 -18.06 -12.62
N LEU A 28 -33.05 -17.64 -11.95
CA LEU A 28 -32.13 -16.64 -12.49
C LEU A 28 -31.45 -17.16 -13.77
N MET A 29 -30.98 -18.40 -13.80
CA MET A 29 -30.34 -18.95 -15.00
C MET A 29 -31.32 -19.08 -16.16
N ASP A 30 -32.53 -19.60 -15.92
CA ASP A 30 -33.57 -19.77 -16.94
C ASP A 30 -34.12 -18.43 -17.46
N ALA A 31 -33.92 -17.32 -16.74
CA ALA A 31 -34.24 -15.98 -17.22
C ALA A 31 -33.28 -15.50 -18.33
N LEU A 32 -32.11 -16.13 -18.49
CA LEU A 32 -31.17 -15.81 -19.56
C LEU A 32 -31.57 -16.54 -20.85
N PRO A 33 -31.53 -15.89 -22.03
CA PRO A 33 -31.98 -16.48 -23.30
C PRO A 33 -31.27 -17.78 -23.72
N ILE A 34 -30.13 -18.09 -23.11
CA ILE A 34 -29.28 -19.24 -23.43
C ILE A 34 -29.80 -20.52 -22.75
N PHE A 35 -30.48 -20.39 -21.60
CA PHE A 35 -30.97 -21.52 -20.81
C PHE A 35 -32.48 -21.64 -20.98
N SER A 36 -32.94 -22.60 -21.78
CA SER A 36 -34.34 -22.74 -22.20
C SER A 36 -35.23 -23.41 -21.12
N GLY A 37 -35.33 -22.79 -19.94
CA GLY A 37 -36.12 -23.31 -18.82
C GLY A 37 -35.59 -24.64 -18.26
N ALA A 38 -34.35 -25.01 -18.62
CA ALA A 38 -33.80 -26.33 -18.40
C ALA A 38 -33.34 -26.54 -16.98
N MET A 39 -33.04 -25.46 -16.26
CA MET A 39 -32.47 -25.56 -14.94
C MET A 39 -33.56 -25.75 -13.88
N THR A 40 -34.66 -25.00 -13.93
CA THR A 40 -35.77 -25.12 -12.98
C THR A 40 -36.47 -26.48 -13.08
N ARG A 41 -36.46 -27.12 -14.26
CA ARG A 41 -37.00 -28.49 -14.44
C ARG A 41 -36.32 -29.54 -13.57
N ASN A 42 -35.04 -29.35 -13.20
CA ASN A 42 -34.34 -30.30 -12.32
C ASN A 42 -34.85 -30.26 -10.87
N PHE A 43 -35.61 -29.23 -10.49
CA PHE A 43 -36.13 -29.01 -9.14
C PHE A 43 -37.64 -29.27 -9.02
N VAL A 44 -38.25 -29.84 -10.06
CA VAL A 44 -39.60 -30.43 -10.00
C VAL A 44 -39.49 -31.87 -9.52
N SER A 45 -40.48 -32.36 -8.78
CA SER A 45 -40.46 -33.70 -8.16
C SER A 45 -40.01 -34.80 -9.14
N GLY A 46 -38.99 -35.57 -8.73
CA GLY A 46 -38.39 -36.65 -9.53
C GLY A 46 -37.29 -36.24 -10.52
N GLY A 47 -36.98 -34.95 -10.67
CA GLY A 47 -35.94 -34.45 -11.59
C GLY A 47 -34.51 -34.44 -11.04
N MET A 48 -34.35 -34.50 -9.71
CA MET A 48 -33.05 -34.40 -9.06
C MET A 48 -32.37 -35.78 -8.97
N THR A 49 -31.17 -35.91 -9.55
CA THR A 49 -30.41 -37.16 -9.63
C THR A 49 -29.10 -37.05 -8.86
N ASP A 50 -28.54 -38.17 -8.40
CA ASP A 50 -27.21 -38.21 -7.75
C ASP A 50 -26.12 -37.55 -8.61
N ARG A 51 -26.25 -37.61 -9.95
CA ARG A 51 -25.33 -36.97 -10.89
C ARG A 51 -25.31 -35.45 -10.77
N PHE A 52 -26.43 -34.84 -10.42
CA PHE A 52 -26.50 -33.40 -10.17
C PHE A 52 -25.66 -33.03 -8.94
N PHE A 53 -25.82 -33.76 -7.83
CA PHE A 53 -25.02 -33.50 -6.63
C PHE A 53 -23.54 -33.76 -6.85
N ILE A 54 -23.17 -34.84 -7.55
CA ILE A 54 -21.76 -35.11 -7.92
C ILE A 54 -21.16 -33.96 -8.74
N LEU A 55 -21.93 -33.39 -9.67
CA LEU A 55 -21.48 -32.25 -10.46
C LEU A 55 -21.28 -31.00 -9.59
N ILE A 56 -22.23 -30.70 -8.70
CA ILE A 56 -22.14 -29.54 -7.80
C ILE A 56 -21.00 -29.71 -6.79
N GLU A 57 -20.83 -30.90 -6.24
CA GLU A 57 -19.71 -31.25 -5.36
C GLU A 57 -18.37 -31.08 -6.08
N PHE A 58 -18.23 -31.62 -7.30
CA PHE A 58 -17.04 -31.42 -8.13
C PHE A 58 -16.78 -29.93 -8.41
N LEU A 59 -17.82 -29.17 -8.77
CA LEU A 59 -17.70 -27.75 -9.09
C LEU A 59 -17.30 -26.93 -7.84
N HIS A 60 -17.85 -27.24 -6.68
CA HIS A 60 -17.61 -26.52 -5.43
C HIS A 60 -16.24 -26.89 -4.80
N LEU A 61 -15.90 -28.19 -4.74
CA LEU A 61 -14.70 -28.67 -4.06
C LEU A 61 -13.43 -28.56 -4.92
N LEU A 62 -13.53 -28.76 -6.23
CA LEU A 62 -12.36 -28.81 -7.11
C LEU A 62 -12.39 -27.74 -8.20
N GLY A 63 -13.47 -27.66 -8.97
CA GLY A 63 -13.56 -26.80 -10.15
C GLY A 63 -13.37 -25.31 -9.84
N GLN A 64 -14.26 -24.73 -9.04
CA GLN A 64 -14.23 -23.30 -8.69
C GLN A 64 -13.00 -22.92 -7.85
N PRO A 65 -12.56 -23.69 -6.84
CA PRO A 65 -11.33 -23.39 -6.10
C PRO A 65 -10.09 -23.35 -6.99
N LEU A 66 -9.93 -24.31 -7.92
CA LEU A 66 -8.78 -24.31 -8.84
C LEU A 66 -8.77 -23.06 -9.73
N ILE A 67 -9.93 -22.66 -10.27
CA ILE A 67 -10.04 -21.44 -11.07
C ILE A 67 -9.73 -20.21 -10.20
N LEU A 68 -10.23 -20.16 -8.96
CA LEU A 68 -9.95 -19.06 -8.03
C LEU A 68 -8.45 -18.94 -7.73
N VAL A 69 -7.78 -20.06 -7.42
CA VAL A 69 -6.33 -20.10 -7.17
C VAL A 69 -5.55 -19.66 -8.41
N PHE A 70 -5.92 -20.14 -9.59
CA PHE A 70 -5.30 -19.73 -10.85
C PHE A 70 -5.46 -18.22 -11.12
N MET A 71 -6.65 -17.67 -10.90
CA MET A 71 -6.91 -16.23 -11.06
C MET A 71 -6.18 -15.39 -10.01
N LEU A 72 -6.10 -15.85 -8.76
CA LEU A 72 -5.31 -15.20 -7.72
C LEU A 72 -3.81 -15.23 -8.06
N TRP A 73 -3.31 -16.35 -8.59
CA TRP A 73 -1.94 -16.45 -9.08
C TRP A 73 -1.68 -15.44 -10.20
N LEU A 74 -2.55 -15.35 -11.20
CA LEU A 74 -2.42 -14.37 -12.29
C LEU A 74 -2.46 -12.93 -11.76
N HIS A 75 -3.34 -12.64 -10.79
CA HIS A 75 -3.45 -11.33 -10.16
C HIS A 75 -2.16 -10.96 -9.41
N VAL A 76 -1.63 -11.88 -8.59
CA VAL A 76 -0.40 -11.65 -7.82
C VAL A 76 0.84 -11.61 -8.72
N TYR A 77 0.89 -12.42 -9.78
CA TYR A 77 2.01 -12.43 -10.74
C TYR A 77 2.21 -11.08 -11.44
N ARG A 78 1.14 -10.29 -11.61
CA ARG A 78 1.19 -8.95 -12.22
C ARG A 78 1.66 -7.85 -11.26
N LEU A 79 1.84 -8.18 -9.99
CA LEU A 79 2.22 -7.23 -8.97
C LEU A 79 3.64 -7.58 -8.49
N SER A 80 4.58 -6.65 -8.61
CA SER A 80 5.90 -6.83 -8.01
C SER A 80 5.83 -6.63 -6.51
N ASN A 81 6.66 -7.34 -5.74
CA ASN A 81 6.84 -7.12 -4.30
C ASN A 81 5.52 -7.15 -3.49
N VAL A 82 4.62 -8.09 -3.75
CA VAL A 82 3.36 -8.25 -2.97
C VAL A 82 3.67 -8.86 -1.61
N ASN A 83 3.16 -8.24 -0.56
CA ASN A 83 3.05 -8.92 0.73
C ASN A 83 1.66 -9.56 0.85
N ILE A 84 1.60 -10.89 0.68
CA ILE A 84 0.35 -11.66 0.80
C ILE A 84 0.01 -12.02 2.24
N ASN A 85 0.94 -11.82 3.18
CA ASN A 85 0.74 -12.20 4.58
C ASN A 85 0.37 -10.98 5.43
N PRO A 86 -0.77 -11.00 6.13
CA PRO A 86 -1.13 -9.94 7.06
C PRO A 86 -0.13 -9.89 8.24
N PRO A 87 0.01 -8.73 8.91
CA PRO A 87 0.76 -8.64 10.16
C PRO A 87 0.27 -9.67 11.18
N ARG A 88 1.19 -10.33 11.90
CA ARG A 88 0.86 -11.43 12.82
C ARG A 88 -0.21 -11.08 13.84
N GLY A 89 -0.18 -9.87 14.39
CA GLY A 89 -1.20 -9.40 15.34
C GLY A 89 -2.60 -9.33 14.72
N LEU A 90 -2.71 -8.87 13.48
CA LEU A 90 -3.98 -8.85 12.76
C LEU A 90 -4.44 -10.28 12.41
N ALA A 91 -3.52 -11.12 11.94
CA ALA A 91 -3.83 -12.53 11.61
C ALA A 91 -4.38 -13.29 12.81
N MET A 92 -3.69 -13.21 13.96
CA MET A 92 -4.12 -13.83 15.21
C MET A 92 -5.43 -13.20 15.70
N GLY A 93 -5.54 -11.87 15.68
CA GLY A 93 -6.75 -11.16 16.09
C GLY A 93 -7.98 -11.59 15.28
N THR A 94 -7.87 -11.64 13.94
CA THR A 94 -8.93 -12.11 13.06
C THR A 94 -9.26 -13.58 13.30
N PHE A 95 -8.25 -14.44 13.45
CA PHE A 95 -8.46 -15.86 13.76
C PHE A 95 -9.25 -16.05 15.07
N PHE A 96 -8.83 -15.41 16.16
CA PHE A 96 -9.53 -15.51 17.44
C PHE A 96 -10.92 -14.87 17.41
N ALA A 97 -11.09 -13.75 16.70
CA ALA A 97 -12.40 -13.13 16.52
C ALA A 97 -13.37 -14.07 15.80
N LEU A 98 -12.94 -14.70 14.71
CA LEU A 98 -13.75 -15.67 13.98
C LEU A 98 -14.02 -16.93 14.80
N LEU A 99 -13.04 -17.41 15.58
CA LEU A 99 -13.22 -18.55 16.48
C LEU A 99 -14.28 -18.27 17.55
N VAL A 100 -14.16 -17.12 18.24
CA VAL A 100 -15.15 -16.70 19.25
C VAL A 100 -16.53 -16.53 18.62
N LEU A 101 -16.60 -15.91 17.43
CA LEU A 101 -17.86 -15.75 16.71
C LEU A 101 -18.48 -17.10 16.35
N SER A 102 -17.69 -18.07 15.90
CA SER A 102 -18.19 -19.41 15.53
C SER A 102 -18.76 -20.18 16.72
N ILE A 103 -18.26 -19.92 17.93
CA ILE A 103 -18.77 -20.52 19.17
C ILE A 103 -20.02 -19.79 19.65
N TYR A 104 -20.03 -18.46 19.57
CA TYR A 104 -21.14 -17.63 20.08
C TYR A 104 -22.37 -17.63 19.17
N GLN A 105 -22.15 -17.62 17.86
CA GLN A 105 -23.18 -17.67 16.82
C GLN A 105 -22.82 -18.76 15.79
N PRO A 106 -23.03 -20.05 16.13
CA PRO A 106 -22.78 -21.13 15.19
C PRO A 106 -23.76 -21.05 14.01
N ALA A 107 -23.27 -21.34 12.81
CA ALA A 107 -24.11 -21.51 11.62
C ALA A 107 -24.86 -22.85 11.74
N LEU A 108 -26.14 -22.79 12.10
CA LEU A 108 -27.00 -23.96 12.20
C LEU A 108 -27.75 -24.16 10.88
N SER A 109 -27.86 -25.43 10.45
CA SER A 109 -28.69 -25.81 9.30
C SER A 109 -30.17 -25.62 9.59
N HIS A 110 -30.93 -25.34 8.54
CA HIS A 110 -32.39 -25.36 8.59
C HIS A 110 -32.92 -26.80 8.60
N ALA A 111 -34.25 -26.95 8.62
CA ALA A 111 -34.87 -28.25 8.46
C ALA A 111 -34.52 -28.88 7.08
N PRO A 112 -34.57 -30.21 6.94
CA PRO A 112 -34.28 -30.87 5.66
C PRO A 112 -35.15 -30.33 4.52
N ALA A 113 -34.54 -30.16 3.34
CA ALA A 113 -35.25 -29.70 2.14
C ALA A 113 -36.42 -30.65 1.77
N SER A 114 -37.54 -30.07 1.38
CA SER A 114 -38.71 -30.78 0.86
C SER A 114 -39.32 -30.00 -0.30
N LEU A 115 -39.22 -30.56 -1.51
CA LEU A 115 -39.76 -29.96 -2.74
C LEU A 115 -41.29 -29.86 -2.73
N ASP A 116 -41.96 -30.56 -1.81
CA ASP A 116 -43.41 -30.52 -1.64
C ASP A 116 -43.88 -29.37 -0.73
N SER A 117 -42.94 -28.60 -0.16
CA SER A 117 -43.23 -27.49 0.74
C SER A 117 -42.42 -26.24 0.41
N VAL A 118 -43.01 -25.08 0.67
CA VAL A 118 -42.33 -23.79 0.56
C VAL A 118 -41.83 -23.37 1.95
N PRO A 119 -40.51 -23.11 2.12
CA PRO A 119 -39.95 -22.63 3.38
C PRO A 119 -40.59 -21.31 3.82
N ARG A 120 -40.83 -21.12 5.13
CA ARG A 120 -41.50 -19.90 5.65
C ARG A 120 -40.60 -18.97 6.47
N VAL A 121 -39.56 -19.49 7.11
CA VAL A 121 -38.64 -18.69 7.94
C VAL A 121 -37.21 -19.09 7.58
N LEU A 122 -36.54 -18.21 6.83
CA LEU A 122 -35.17 -18.44 6.37
C LEU A 122 -34.23 -17.47 7.10
N HIS A 123 -33.11 -18.00 7.57
CA HIS A 123 -32.01 -17.21 8.13
C HIS A 123 -31.00 -16.99 7.01
N ILE A 124 -31.15 -15.87 6.29
CA ILE A 124 -30.39 -15.59 5.09
C ILE A 124 -29.02 -15.02 5.44
N ASP A 125 -27.97 -15.59 4.86
CA ASP A 125 -26.64 -14.98 4.82
C ASP A 125 -26.62 -13.83 3.80
N TRP A 126 -26.67 -12.59 4.31
CA TRP A 126 -26.67 -11.38 3.49
C TRP A 126 -25.36 -11.13 2.73
N PHE A 127 -24.26 -11.80 3.07
CA PHE A 127 -23.02 -11.65 2.33
C PHE A 127 -23.06 -12.40 0.99
N TYR A 128 -23.52 -13.65 1.00
CA TYR A 128 -23.59 -14.49 -0.22
C TYR A 128 -24.93 -14.43 -0.94
N LEU A 129 -26.03 -14.20 -0.21
CA LEU A 129 -27.39 -14.47 -0.67
C LEU A 129 -28.25 -13.21 -0.82
N ASN A 130 -27.65 -12.02 -0.80
CA ASN A 130 -28.37 -10.75 -0.91
C ASN A 130 -29.23 -10.58 -2.18
N VAL A 131 -28.94 -11.32 -3.25
CA VAL A 131 -29.69 -11.26 -4.52
C VAL A 131 -31.01 -12.03 -4.45
N TYR A 132 -31.10 -13.12 -3.67
CA TYR A 132 -32.27 -14.01 -3.71
C TYR A 132 -33.56 -13.37 -3.19
N PRO A 133 -33.56 -12.58 -2.10
CA PRO A 133 -34.77 -11.88 -1.65
C PRO A 133 -35.38 -10.96 -2.71
N LEU A 134 -34.58 -10.46 -3.68
CA LEU A 134 -35.11 -9.64 -4.76
C LEU A 134 -36.01 -10.43 -5.71
N LEU A 135 -35.84 -11.75 -5.83
CA LEU A 135 -36.70 -12.61 -6.67
C LEU A 135 -38.13 -12.74 -6.12
N GLU A 136 -38.35 -12.45 -4.84
CA GLU A 136 -39.69 -12.45 -4.24
C GLU A 136 -40.49 -11.20 -4.62
N ILE A 137 -39.79 -10.12 -4.99
CA ILE A 137 -40.39 -8.80 -5.24
C ILE A 137 -40.33 -8.44 -6.72
N TRP A 138 -39.26 -8.85 -7.42
CA TRP A 138 -38.97 -8.48 -8.80
C TRP A 138 -38.85 -9.70 -9.72
N PRO A 139 -39.26 -9.59 -11.00
CA PRO A 139 -38.97 -10.60 -12.01
C PRO A 139 -37.46 -10.85 -12.16
N ALA A 140 -37.09 -12.10 -12.43
CA ALA A 140 -35.68 -12.51 -12.56
C ALA A 140 -34.88 -11.67 -13.58
N GLN A 141 -35.51 -11.20 -14.66
CA GLN A 141 -34.87 -10.32 -15.64
C GLN A 141 -34.47 -8.97 -15.03
N GLN A 142 -35.31 -8.39 -14.18
CA GLN A 142 -35.00 -7.11 -13.52
C GLN A 142 -33.87 -7.27 -12.50
N VAL A 143 -33.85 -8.40 -11.78
CA VAL A 143 -32.75 -8.74 -10.86
C VAL A 143 -31.43 -8.85 -11.62
N TRP A 144 -31.42 -9.48 -12.79
CA TRP A 144 -30.24 -9.50 -13.69
C TRP A 144 -29.81 -8.11 -14.14
N ILE A 145 -30.75 -7.26 -14.56
CA ILE A 145 -30.46 -5.89 -15.00
C ILE A 145 -29.76 -5.12 -13.87
N VAL A 146 -30.30 -5.15 -12.65
CA VAL A 146 -29.76 -4.39 -11.53
C VAL A 146 -28.40 -4.93 -11.07
N THR A 147 -28.27 -6.24 -10.87
CA THR A 147 -27.00 -6.86 -10.45
C THR A 147 -25.89 -6.65 -11.49
N THR A 148 -26.22 -6.76 -12.77
CA THR A 148 -25.28 -6.48 -13.87
C THR A 148 -24.93 -5.00 -13.92
N ALA A 149 -25.90 -4.09 -13.77
CA ALA A 149 -25.65 -2.65 -13.77
C ALA A 149 -24.74 -2.22 -12.62
N ILE A 150 -24.98 -2.72 -11.40
CA ILE A 150 -24.11 -2.46 -10.23
C ILE A 150 -22.70 -3.00 -10.48
N THR A 151 -22.60 -4.23 -11.01
CA THR A 151 -21.30 -4.84 -11.32
C THR A 151 -20.54 -4.03 -12.36
N LEU A 152 -21.21 -3.61 -13.44
CA LEU A 152 -20.61 -2.77 -14.49
C LEU A 152 -20.24 -1.38 -13.97
N LEU A 153 -21.02 -0.80 -13.06
CA LEU A 153 -20.70 0.48 -12.42
C LEU A 153 -19.45 0.35 -11.53
N LEU A 154 -19.38 -0.69 -10.68
CA LEU A 154 -18.20 -0.96 -9.85
C LEU A 154 -16.96 -1.24 -10.71
N MET A 155 -17.14 -1.97 -11.82
CA MET A 155 -16.08 -2.16 -12.81
C MET A 155 -15.71 -0.84 -13.50
N ALA A 156 -16.63 0.07 -13.80
CA ALA A 156 -16.31 1.35 -14.44
C ALA A 156 -15.71 2.39 -13.48
N LEU A 157 -15.92 2.23 -12.16
CA LEU A 157 -15.55 3.22 -11.15
C LEU A 157 -14.08 3.68 -11.21
N PRO A 158 -13.07 2.81 -11.42
CA PRO A 158 -11.68 3.23 -11.55
C PRO A 158 -11.39 4.16 -12.74
N TRP A 159 -12.24 4.14 -13.77
CA TRP A 159 -12.14 5.00 -14.95
C TRP A 159 -12.97 6.28 -14.82
N LEU A 160 -14.02 6.26 -13.99
CA LEU A 160 -14.91 7.40 -13.75
C LEU A 160 -14.32 8.39 -12.73
N LEU A 161 -13.52 7.91 -11.78
CA LEU A 161 -12.90 8.76 -10.76
C LEU A 161 -11.50 9.20 -11.22
N PRO A 162 -11.24 10.51 -11.39
CA PRO A 162 -9.93 10.99 -11.81
C PRO A 162 -8.89 10.67 -10.73
N LYS A 163 -7.80 10.02 -11.15
CA LYS A 163 -6.63 9.81 -10.27
C LYS A 163 -5.92 11.13 -10.04
N LYS A 164 -5.61 11.45 -8.79
CA LYS A 164 -4.66 12.52 -8.46
C LYS A 164 -3.25 11.99 -8.67
N ASP A 165 -2.75 12.12 -9.89
CA ASP A 165 -1.38 11.75 -10.22
C ASP A 165 -0.45 12.93 -9.96
N GLY A 166 0.60 12.71 -9.15
CA GLY A 166 1.71 13.64 -9.04
C GLY A 166 2.55 13.69 -10.33
N ALA A 167 3.37 14.73 -10.49
CA ALA A 167 4.32 14.81 -11.59
C ALA A 167 5.30 13.62 -11.56
N LYS A 168 5.58 13.05 -12.73
CA LYS A 168 6.39 11.83 -12.88
C LYS A 168 7.89 12.15 -12.85
N ALA A 169 8.71 11.17 -12.48
CA ALA A 169 10.16 11.33 -12.44
C ALA A 169 10.72 11.63 -13.85
N VAL A 170 11.68 12.53 -13.93
CA VAL A 170 12.34 12.96 -15.16
C VAL A 170 13.82 12.62 -15.09
N VAL A 171 14.37 12.13 -16.20
CA VAL A 171 15.78 11.75 -16.32
C VAL A 171 16.53 12.86 -17.04
N ASP A 172 17.64 13.31 -16.44
CA ASP A 172 18.60 14.20 -17.09
C ASP A 172 19.74 13.35 -17.66
N LEU A 173 19.73 13.19 -18.98
CA LEU A 173 20.67 12.34 -19.70
C LEU A 173 22.13 12.80 -19.57
N ASP A 174 22.40 14.09 -19.33
CA ASP A 174 23.77 14.58 -19.15
C ASP A 174 24.37 14.15 -17.80
N ASN A 175 23.50 13.90 -16.82
CA ASN A 175 23.86 13.54 -15.46
C ASN A 175 23.51 12.08 -15.09
N CYS A 176 22.85 11.35 -15.99
CA CYS A 176 22.51 9.94 -15.83
C CYS A 176 23.64 9.03 -16.32
N ASN A 177 24.21 8.27 -15.40
CA ASN A 177 25.28 7.31 -15.68
C ASN A 177 24.81 5.87 -15.89
N GLY A 178 23.49 5.62 -15.88
CA GLY A 178 22.92 4.28 -16.05
C GLY A 178 23.21 3.29 -14.92
N TYR A 179 23.62 3.74 -13.72
CA TYR A 179 24.05 2.83 -12.63
C TYR A 179 22.95 1.86 -12.15
N GLY A 180 21.67 2.23 -12.26
CA GLY A 180 20.56 1.29 -12.04
C GLY A 180 20.03 1.12 -10.61
N ILE A 181 20.55 1.81 -9.58
CA ILE A 181 19.92 1.73 -8.22
C ILE A 181 18.48 2.24 -8.28
N CYS A 182 18.19 3.29 -9.04
CA CYS A 182 16.83 3.79 -9.21
C CYS A 182 15.88 2.74 -9.83
N PHE A 183 16.40 1.80 -10.62
CA PHE A 183 15.65 0.65 -11.12
C PHE A 183 15.36 -0.35 -9.99
N GLU A 184 16.38 -0.74 -9.23
CA GLU A 184 16.25 -1.66 -8.08
C GLU A 184 15.38 -1.09 -6.93
N ASP A 185 15.37 0.24 -6.79
CA ASP A 185 14.58 0.99 -5.81
C ASP A 185 13.24 1.49 -6.39
N CYS A 186 12.79 1.01 -7.54
CA CYS A 186 11.47 1.37 -8.06
C CYS A 186 10.40 0.41 -7.49
N PRO A 187 9.49 0.85 -6.62
CA PRO A 187 8.48 -0.05 -6.05
C PRO A 187 7.33 -0.33 -7.02
N PHE A 188 7.38 0.25 -8.24
CA PHE A 188 6.32 0.17 -9.25
C PHE A 188 6.83 -0.38 -10.60
N ASP A 189 8.09 -0.82 -10.68
CA ASP A 189 8.76 -1.21 -11.93
C ASP A 189 8.60 -0.20 -13.08
N ALA A 190 8.52 1.08 -12.73
CA ALA A 190 8.36 2.17 -13.67
C ALA A 190 9.66 2.57 -14.35
N ILE A 191 10.76 1.90 -14.03
CA ILE A 191 12.11 2.30 -14.45
C ILE A 191 12.73 1.12 -15.19
N THR A 192 13.50 1.39 -16.23
CA THR A 192 14.29 0.40 -16.97
C THR A 192 15.67 0.95 -17.27
N VAL A 193 16.67 0.09 -17.39
CA VAL A 193 18.03 0.47 -17.81
C VAL A 193 18.23 -0.02 -19.24
N GLN A 194 18.67 0.87 -20.13
CA GLN A 194 18.90 0.55 -21.54
C GLN A 194 20.23 1.13 -22.03
N ALA A 195 20.76 0.54 -23.10
CA ALA A 195 21.96 1.06 -23.76
C ALA A 195 21.64 2.39 -24.48
N ARG A 196 22.56 3.33 -24.41
CA ARG A 196 22.44 4.62 -25.11
C ARG A 196 22.80 4.47 -26.57
N THR A 197 22.09 5.21 -27.41
CA THR A 197 22.30 5.26 -28.88
C THR A 197 22.79 6.62 -29.36
N ASP A 198 22.90 7.59 -28.45
CA ASP A 198 23.21 9.00 -28.74
C ASP A 198 24.71 9.35 -28.66
N GLY A 199 25.58 8.36 -28.40
CA GLY A 199 27.04 8.54 -28.34
C GLY A 199 27.51 9.41 -27.17
N ALA A 200 26.67 9.60 -26.15
CA ALA A 200 27.02 10.41 -24.99
C ALA A 200 28.07 9.74 -24.08
N ARG A 201 28.48 10.47 -23.04
CA ARG A 201 29.55 10.06 -22.11
C ARG A 201 29.35 8.68 -21.46
N TYR A 202 28.10 8.28 -21.23
CA TYR A 202 27.76 7.05 -20.54
C TYR A 202 27.20 6.03 -21.53
N GLU A 203 27.46 4.74 -21.32
CA GLU A 203 26.98 3.68 -22.21
C GLU A 203 25.51 3.32 -21.98
N HIS A 204 25.01 3.60 -20.78
CA HIS A 204 23.66 3.23 -20.34
C HIS A 204 22.90 4.45 -19.85
N GLU A 205 21.58 4.40 -20.02
CA GLU A 205 20.63 5.36 -19.48
C GLU A 205 19.48 4.65 -18.77
N VAL A 206 18.73 5.45 -18.05
CA VAL A 206 17.53 5.02 -17.35
C VAL A 206 16.34 5.63 -18.05
N VAL A 207 15.30 4.84 -18.29
CA VAL A 207 14.03 5.31 -18.85
C VAL A 207 12.91 5.09 -17.85
N VAL A 208 12.10 6.14 -17.65
CA VAL A 208 10.92 6.10 -16.79
C VAL A 208 9.69 5.89 -17.66
N ASN A 209 8.90 4.87 -17.36
CA ASN A 209 7.56 4.68 -17.90
C ASN A 209 6.55 5.52 -17.09
N PRO A 210 5.96 6.60 -17.66
CA PRO A 210 5.07 7.49 -16.93
C PRO A 210 3.78 6.81 -16.45
N SER A 211 3.31 5.75 -17.13
CA SER A 211 2.06 5.06 -16.78
C SER A 211 2.18 4.17 -15.54
N LEU A 212 3.40 3.75 -15.19
CA LEU A 212 3.70 2.97 -14.00
C LEU A 212 4.23 3.84 -12.85
N CYS A 213 4.74 5.03 -13.15
CA CYS A 213 5.38 5.88 -12.15
C CYS A 213 4.38 6.39 -11.10
N GLY A 214 4.50 5.90 -9.87
CA GLY A 214 3.71 6.36 -8.72
C GLY A 214 4.11 7.73 -8.16
N ALA A 215 5.01 8.48 -8.81
CA ALA A 215 5.46 9.82 -8.40
C ALA A 215 6.07 9.92 -6.97
N CYS A 216 6.58 8.83 -6.42
CA CYS A 216 7.06 8.77 -5.02
C CYS A 216 8.42 9.43 -4.75
N GLY A 217 9.24 9.71 -5.78
CA GLY A 217 10.57 10.31 -5.64
C GLY A 217 11.68 9.44 -5.06
N ILE A 218 11.42 8.16 -4.74
CA ILE A 218 12.46 7.28 -4.18
C ILE A 218 13.69 7.19 -5.09
N CYS A 219 13.47 7.10 -6.40
CA CYS A 219 14.54 7.05 -7.40
C CYS A 219 15.48 8.28 -7.34
N ALA A 220 14.95 9.46 -7.05
CA ALA A 220 15.73 10.69 -6.86
C ALA A 220 16.61 10.58 -5.61
N GLY A 221 16.07 10.02 -4.51
CA GLY A 221 16.83 9.73 -3.29
C GLY A 221 17.94 8.68 -3.45
N SER A 222 17.72 7.74 -4.36
CA SER A 222 18.66 6.65 -4.68
C SER A 222 19.79 7.06 -5.61
N CYS A 223 19.61 8.11 -6.40
CA CYS A 223 20.55 8.48 -7.44
C CYS A 223 21.91 8.88 -6.82
N PRO A 224 23.04 8.29 -7.25
CA PRO A 224 24.36 8.68 -6.75
C PRO A 224 24.69 10.16 -6.98
N ALA A 225 24.08 10.79 -7.99
CA ALA A 225 24.24 12.21 -8.28
C ALA A 225 23.52 13.12 -7.26
N SER A 226 22.65 12.58 -6.41
CA SER A 226 21.88 13.31 -5.39
C SER A 226 22.66 13.67 -4.14
N ASN A 227 23.97 13.45 -4.13
CA ASN A 227 24.84 13.86 -3.03
C ASN A 227 24.91 15.41 -2.95
N PRO A 228 24.39 16.03 -1.88
CA PRO A 228 24.32 17.49 -1.74
C PRO A 228 25.70 18.16 -1.61
N PHE A 229 26.75 17.38 -1.35
CA PHE A 229 28.14 17.87 -1.29
C PHE A 229 28.83 17.93 -2.66
N ARG A 230 28.18 17.50 -3.74
CA ARG A 230 28.74 17.55 -5.12
C ARG A 230 28.76 18.98 -5.70
N SER A 231 28.59 20.00 -4.87
CA SER A 231 28.26 21.39 -5.25
C SER A 231 29.46 22.20 -5.76
N SER A 232 30.27 21.66 -6.66
CA SER A 232 31.19 22.48 -7.46
C SER A 232 30.44 23.40 -8.47
N ARG A 233 29.10 23.38 -8.47
CA ARG A 233 28.20 24.22 -9.27
C ARG A 233 27.12 24.84 -8.38
N GLU A 234 26.64 26.02 -8.78
CA GLU A 234 25.60 26.82 -8.10
C GLU A 234 24.29 26.04 -7.91
N THR A 235 23.94 25.21 -8.90
CA THR A 235 22.77 24.31 -8.90
C THR A 235 23.19 22.83 -8.92
N LEU A 236 22.56 22.00 -8.08
CA LEU A 236 22.77 20.55 -8.07
C LEU A 236 21.90 19.88 -9.15
N LYS A 237 22.53 19.30 -10.16
CA LYS A 237 21.84 18.46 -11.16
C LYS A 237 22.03 16.98 -10.85
N THR A 238 20.93 16.26 -10.77
CA THR A 238 20.87 14.80 -10.57
C THR A 238 20.59 14.10 -11.89
N GLY A 239 20.83 12.78 -11.99
CA GLY A 239 20.53 12.02 -13.20
C GLY A 239 19.05 11.66 -13.34
N ILE A 240 18.30 11.63 -12.24
CA ILE A 240 16.85 11.41 -12.20
C ILE A 240 16.28 12.18 -11.00
N ASP A 241 15.20 12.92 -11.22
CA ASP A 241 14.58 13.75 -10.19
C ASP A 241 13.06 13.89 -10.34
N MET A 242 12.43 14.49 -9.33
CA MET A 242 11.01 14.83 -9.33
C MET A 242 10.81 16.31 -9.70
N PRO A 243 10.03 16.63 -10.75
CA PRO A 243 9.82 18.02 -11.17
C PRO A 243 9.24 18.94 -10.09
N GLN A 244 8.40 18.39 -9.22
CA GLN A 244 7.70 19.11 -8.15
C GLN A 244 8.55 19.36 -6.90
N LEU A 245 9.63 18.58 -6.71
CA LEU A 245 10.54 18.75 -5.58
C LEU A 245 11.92 18.19 -5.93
N PRO A 246 12.73 18.87 -6.75
CA PRO A 246 14.06 18.39 -7.10
C PRO A 246 14.98 18.25 -5.87
N VAL A 247 16.02 17.42 -5.93
CA VAL A 247 16.98 17.28 -4.82
C VAL A 247 17.70 18.59 -4.50
N ASP A 248 17.98 19.43 -5.50
CA ASP A 248 18.56 20.76 -5.26
C ASP A 248 17.61 21.67 -4.48
N GLU A 249 16.32 21.57 -4.75
CA GLU A 249 15.29 22.31 -4.01
C GLU A 249 15.23 21.83 -2.56
N MET A 250 15.26 20.50 -2.32
CA MET A 250 15.37 19.97 -0.95
C MET A 250 16.63 20.47 -0.24
N ARG A 251 17.77 20.56 -0.96
CA ARG A 251 19.03 21.08 -0.44
C ARG A 251 18.93 22.58 -0.10
N ARG A 252 18.27 23.38 -0.94
CA ARG A 252 18.02 24.81 -0.72
C ARG A 252 17.11 25.02 0.50
N LEU A 253 15.96 24.34 0.53
CA LEU A 253 15.00 24.37 1.63
C LEU A 253 15.65 23.97 2.96
N THR A 254 16.52 22.95 2.94
CA THR A 254 17.29 22.53 4.12
C THR A 254 18.15 23.67 4.66
N ARG A 255 18.94 24.34 3.80
CA ARG A 255 19.79 25.47 4.24
C ARG A 255 18.96 26.61 4.82
N GLU A 256 17.93 27.03 4.10
CA GLU A 256 17.10 28.17 4.47
C GLU A 256 16.35 27.90 5.77
N THR A 257 15.80 26.69 5.92
CA THR A 257 15.08 26.28 7.13
C THR A 257 16.01 26.26 8.33
N VAL A 258 17.22 25.68 8.20
CA VAL A 258 18.19 25.64 9.30
C VAL A 258 18.69 27.04 9.68
N ALA A 259 18.93 27.91 8.68
CA ALA A 259 19.33 29.29 8.92
C ALA A 259 18.25 30.11 9.65
N ALA A 260 16.97 29.84 9.38
CA ALA A 260 15.84 30.52 10.02
C ALA A 260 15.54 30.04 11.45
N MET A 261 16.09 28.88 11.87
CA MET A 261 15.87 28.35 13.22
C MET A 261 16.72 29.05 14.28
N SER A 262 16.16 29.20 15.48
CA SER A 262 16.81 29.76 16.65
C SER A 262 16.48 28.97 17.91
N GLY A 263 17.39 28.97 18.87
CA GLY A 263 17.29 28.18 20.10
C GLY A 263 18.61 27.52 20.46
N GLU A 264 18.64 26.92 21.64
CA GLU A 264 19.79 26.17 22.17
C GLU A 264 20.09 24.90 21.35
N VAL A 265 19.04 24.23 20.84
CA VAL A 265 19.13 23.03 20.02
C VAL A 265 18.20 23.15 18.82
N LYS A 266 18.76 23.05 17.62
CA LYS A 266 18.01 23.14 16.35
C LYS A 266 17.70 21.75 15.79
N ILE A 267 16.42 21.40 15.69
CA ILE A 267 15.96 20.11 15.17
C ILE A 267 15.26 20.30 13.83
N LEU A 268 15.87 19.78 12.75
CA LEU A 268 15.22 19.74 11.44
C LEU A 268 14.39 18.47 11.30
N VAL A 269 13.14 18.58 10.86
CA VAL A 269 12.24 17.44 10.67
C VAL A 269 11.93 17.26 9.18
N PHE A 270 12.41 16.18 8.56
CA PHE A 270 11.97 15.80 7.22
C PHE A 270 10.70 14.95 7.30
N GLY A 271 9.63 15.31 6.59
CA GLY A 271 8.34 14.62 6.70
C GLY A 271 7.71 14.20 5.38
N CYS A 272 7.25 12.95 5.31
CA CYS A 272 6.39 12.48 4.22
C CYS A 272 5.05 13.22 4.19
N GLU A 273 4.58 13.68 3.03
CA GLU A 273 3.28 14.35 2.88
C GLU A 273 2.06 13.45 3.20
N HIS A 274 2.24 12.14 3.10
CA HIS A 274 1.22 11.14 3.47
C HIS A 274 1.36 10.62 4.91
N GLY A 275 2.28 11.19 5.69
CA GLY A 275 2.47 10.89 7.11
C GLY A 275 1.80 11.93 8.00
N LEU A 276 2.45 12.24 9.11
CA LEU A 276 2.12 13.42 9.91
C LEU A 276 2.57 14.71 9.20
N SER A 277 1.70 15.70 9.13
CA SER A 277 2.04 17.04 8.64
C SER A 277 3.07 17.72 9.56
N VAL A 278 4.29 17.88 9.04
CA VAL A 278 5.41 18.48 9.80
C VAL A 278 5.21 19.95 10.12
N ASP A 279 4.29 20.64 9.44
CA ASP A 279 3.98 22.03 9.76
C ASP A 279 3.40 22.19 11.17
N ARG A 280 2.76 21.14 11.69
CA ARG A 280 2.23 21.06 13.06
C ARG A 280 3.32 20.96 14.12
N LEU A 281 4.54 20.61 13.72
CA LEU A 281 5.71 20.46 14.60
C LEU A 281 6.56 21.74 14.65
N ASN A 282 6.22 22.76 13.84
CA ASN A 282 7.01 23.97 13.72
C ASN A 282 7.02 24.78 15.02
N ARG A 283 8.23 25.04 15.53
CA ARG A 283 8.57 25.93 16.65
C ARG A 283 9.78 26.78 16.24
N ALA A 284 10.26 27.65 17.13
CA ALA A 284 11.46 28.44 16.86
C ALA A 284 12.71 27.56 16.64
N ASP A 285 12.79 26.48 17.41
CA ASP A 285 13.94 25.56 17.48
C ASP A 285 13.74 24.29 16.62
N THR A 286 12.53 24.05 16.12
CA THR A 286 12.15 22.84 15.38
C THR A 286 11.40 23.23 14.13
N ARG A 287 11.86 22.82 12.95
CA ARG A 287 11.16 23.14 11.69
C ARG A 287 11.06 21.95 10.75
N GLY A 288 9.90 21.84 10.12
CA GLY A 288 9.57 20.81 9.14
C GLY A 288 9.99 21.18 7.72
N VAL A 289 10.54 20.21 6.98
CA VAL A 289 10.68 20.22 5.52
C VAL A 289 9.82 19.10 4.96
N ARG A 290 8.80 19.47 4.19
CA ARG A 290 7.89 18.50 3.56
C ARG A 290 8.56 17.81 2.38
N LEU A 291 8.40 16.49 2.33
CA LEU A 291 8.84 15.59 1.27
C LEU A 291 7.63 14.92 0.64
N ILE A 292 7.74 14.52 -0.62
CA ILE A 292 6.75 13.65 -1.28
C ILE A 292 6.69 12.29 -0.53
N CYS A 293 7.87 11.73 -0.25
CA CYS A 293 8.01 10.47 0.48
C CYS A 293 9.27 10.52 1.33
N SER A 294 9.28 9.88 2.50
CA SER A 294 10.51 9.70 3.28
C SER A 294 11.58 8.91 2.50
N GLY A 295 11.18 8.04 1.57
CA GLY A 295 12.10 7.26 0.73
C GLY A 295 12.83 8.08 -0.34
N MET A 296 12.35 9.30 -0.63
CA MET A 296 13.03 10.25 -1.52
C MET A 296 14.24 10.91 -0.84
N LEU A 297 14.33 10.90 0.49
CA LEU A 297 15.41 11.54 1.23
C LEU A 297 16.75 10.81 0.98
N PRO A 298 17.73 11.44 0.32
CA PRO A 298 19.08 10.88 0.26
C PRO A 298 19.69 10.89 1.67
N PRO A 299 20.31 9.80 2.16
CA PRO A 299 20.92 9.80 3.50
C PRO A 299 21.98 10.89 3.69
N THR A 300 22.69 11.24 2.62
CA THR A 300 23.67 12.33 2.62
C THR A 300 23.06 13.71 2.85
N LEU A 301 21.75 13.89 2.62
CA LEU A 301 21.06 15.14 2.92
C LEU A 301 20.85 15.35 4.43
N VAL A 302 20.76 14.26 5.19
CA VAL A 302 20.76 14.33 6.66
C VAL A 302 22.11 14.79 7.19
N GLU A 303 23.22 14.20 6.70
CA GLU A 303 24.57 14.68 7.03
C GLU A 303 24.77 16.15 6.63
N TYR A 304 24.17 16.56 5.51
CA TYR A 304 24.22 17.94 5.04
C TYR A 304 23.48 18.88 5.97
N ALA A 305 22.28 18.53 6.43
CA ALA A 305 21.52 19.32 7.39
C ALA A 305 22.29 19.55 8.69
N LEU A 306 22.93 18.52 9.24
CA LEU A 306 23.80 18.64 10.42
C LEU A 306 24.94 19.64 10.16
N LYS A 307 25.61 19.54 9.00
CA LYS A 307 26.67 20.49 8.60
C LYS A 307 26.19 21.92 8.36
N GLN A 308 24.90 22.15 8.10
CA GLN A 308 24.34 23.50 7.97
C GLN A 308 24.00 24.13 9.34
N GLY A 309 24.22 23.41 10.45
CA GLY A 309 24.00 23.90 11.81
C GLY A 309 22.72 23.37 12.46
N ALA A 310 22.14 22.28 11.98
CA ALA A 310 21.15 21.53 12.75
C ALA A 310 21.89 20.66 13.80
N ASP A 311 21.45 20.71 15.06
CA ASP A 311 21.98 19.86 16.11
C ASP A 311 21.48 18.42 16.00
N GLY A 312 20.28 18.25 15.44
CA GLY A 312 19.70 16.95 15.17
C GLY A 312 18.73 16.96 14.00
N VAL A 313 18.53 15.79 13.40
CA VAL A 313 17.61 15.59 12.29
C VAL A 313 16.65 14.45 12.63
N MET A 314 15.36 14.74 12.59
CA MET A 314 14.32 13.73 12.66
C MET A 314 13.74 13.47 11.26
N VAL A 315 13.52 12.21 10.91
CA VAL A 315 12.81 11.81 9.70
C VAL A 315 11.51 11.15 10.10
N THR A 316 10.39 11.76 9.71
CA THR A 316 9.06 11.21 9.89
C THR A 316 8.42 10.78 8.57
N GLY A 317 7.65 9.71 8.62
CA GLY A 317 6.97 9.15 7.47
C GLY A 317 5.77 8.32 7.91
N CYS A 318 5.11 7.65 6.97
CA CYS A 318 3.96 6.79 7.28
C CYS A 318 4.33 5.71 8.32
N ARG A 319 3.31 5.21 9.04
CA ARG A 319 3.47 4.10 9.99
C ARG A 319 4.11 2.89 9.34
N GLN A 320 4.84 2.11 10.13
CA GLN A 320 5.48 0.90 9.64
C GLN A 320 4.41 -0.07 9.08
N ASN A 321 4.69 -0.65 7.90
CA ASN A 321 3.78 -1.52 7.15
C ASN A 321 2.52 -0.85 6.58
N ASP A 322 2.39 0.47 6.68
CA ASP A 322 1.28 1.26 6.15
C ASP A 322 1.81 2.42 5.30
N CYS A 323 2.78 2.12 4.41
CA CYS A 323 3.41 3.12 3.58
C CYS A 323 2.59 3.38 2.31
N TYR A 324 2.22 4.64 2.09
CA TYR A 324 1.47 5.06 0.90
C TYR A 324 2.14 4.65 -0.42
N PHE A 325 3.46 4.83 -0.52
CA PHE A 325 4.27 4.41 -1.68
C PHE A 325 4.95 3.05 -1.50
N ARG A 326 4.31 2.13 -0.76
CA ARG A 326 4.70 0.73 -0.53
C ARG A 326 5.93 0.54 0.37
N PHE A 327 7.10 1.06 -0.04
CA PHE A 327 8.38 0.75 0.61
C PHE A 327 9.19 1.99 1.05
N GLY A 328 8.65 3.18 0.87
CA GLY A 328 9.38 4.42 1.19
C GLY A 328 9.93 4.46 2.62
N ASN A 329 9.10 4.18 3.63
CA ASN A 329 9.53 4.21 5.03
C ASN A 329 10.49 3.05 5.41
N SER A 330 10.28 1.85 4.88
CA SER A 330 11.12 0.69 5.14
C SER A 330 12.50 0.86 4.52
N TRP A 331 12.58 1.35 3.27
CA TRP A 331 13.85 1.63 2.62
C TRP A 331 14.60 2.78 3.28
N THR A 332 13.93 3.85 3.72
CA THR A 332 14.60 4.89 4.53
C THR A 332 15.26 4.28 5.76
N ARG A 333 14.53 3.42 6.50
CA ARG A 333 15.10 2.74 7.68
C ARG A 333 16.31 1.88 7.33
N LEU A 334 16.22 1.03 6.30
CA LEU A 334 17.32 0.16 5.88
C LEU A 334 18.55 0.97 5.44
N ARG A 335 18.35 2.08 4.73
CA ARG A 335 19.43 2.99 4.33
C ARG A 335 20.13 3.61 5.53
N PHE A 336 19.37 4.00 6.55
CA PHE A 336 19.93 4.62 7.76
C PHE A 336 20.60 3.60 8.68
N ALA A 337 20.11 2.36 8.69
CA ALA A 337 20.75 1.22 9.35
C ALA A 337 22.03 0.75 8.64
N GLY A 338 22.24 1.12 7.37
CA GLY A 338 23.36 0.67 6.56
C GLY A 338 23.13 -0.66 5.84
N GLU A 339 21.90 -1.16 5.85
CA GLU A 339 21.48 -2.45 5.26
C GLU A 339 21.07 -2.31 3.79
N ARG A 340 20.90 -1.09 3.28
CA ARG A 340 20.54 -0.82 1.87
C ARG A 340 21.30 0.39 1.32
N LYS A 341 21.67 0.34 0.03
CA LYS A 341 22.26 1.47 -0.70
C LYS A 341 21.17 2.43 -1.24
N PRO A 342 21.47 3.74 -1.41
CA PRO A 342 22.58 4.44 -0.78
C PRO A 342 22.41 4.40 0.74
N SER A 343 23.47 4.04 1.47
CA SER A 343 23.43 3.93 2.93
C SER A 343 23.92 5.21 3.59
N LEU A 344 23.44 5.47 4.81
CA LEU A 344 24.05 6.44 5.69
C LEU A 344 25.51 6.02 5.96
N ARG A 345 26.45 6.97 5.88
CA ARG A 345 27.87 6.66 5.99
C ARG A 345 28.20 6.11 7.38
N ALA A 346 29.22 5.23 7.45
CA ALA A 346 29.68 4.67 8.72
C ALA A 346 30.04 5.73 9.76
N ARG A 347 30.63 6.85 9.32
CA ARG A 347 31.04 8.00 10.15
C ARG A 347 29.93 8.98 10.53
N ALA A 348 28.68 8.75 10.10
CA ALA A 348 27.60 9.67 10.42
C ALA A 348 27.29 9.64 11.92
N GLU A 349 26.97 10.81 12.49
CA GLU A 349 26.57 10.98 13.89
C GLU A 349 25.16 10.44 14.11
N ARG A 350 25.03 9.11 14.22
CA ARG A 350 23.73 8.41 14.33
C ARG A 350 22.91 8.86 15.53
N GLU A 351 23.57 9.25 16.62
CA GLU A 351 22.92 9.76 17.83
C GLU A 351 22.16 11.08 17.58
N ARG A 352 22.57 11.84 16.54
CA ARG A 352 21.90 13.06 16.07
C ARG A 352 20.82 12.80 15.02
N ILE A 353 20.46 11.54 14.77
CA ILE A 353 19.49 11.17 13.73
C ILE A 353 18.39 10.29 14.34
N ARG A 354 17.14 10.74 14.24
CA ARG A 354 15.97 10.03 14.76
C ARG A 354 15.01 9.68 13.62
N ILE A 355 14.42 8.48 13.64
CA ILE A 355 13.38 8.08 12.68
C ILE A 355 12.13 7.72 13.45
N HIS A 356 11.00 8.33 13.09
CA HIS A 356 9.71 8.07 13.74
C HIS A 356 8.58 7.96 12.71
N GLY A 357 8.03 6.76 12.54
CA GLY A 357 6.88 6.51 11.65
C GLY A 357 5.56 6.84 12.35
N ALA A 358 4.78 7.75 11.80
CA ALA A 358 3.53 8.24 12.40
C ALA A 358 2.50 8.61 11.33
N ALA A 359 1.22 8.59 11.72
CA ALA A 359 0.13 9.21 10.98
C ALA A 359 -0.44 10.40 11.78
N GLU A 360 -1.38 11.15 11.18
CA GLU A 360 -2.02 12.31 11.82
C GLU A 360 -2.53 12.07 13.27
N PRO A 361 -3.14 10.92 13.60
CA PRO A 361 -3.57 10.66 14.99
C PRO A 361 -2.43 10.49 16.00
N ASP A 362 -1.20 10.22 15.55
CA ASP A 362 -0.04 9.95 16.41
C ASP A 362 0.74 11.21 16.79
N LEU A 363 0.23 12.42 16.50
CA LEU A 363 0.95 13.67 16.77
C LEU A 363 1.57 13.70 18.18
N ARG A 364 0.80 13.30 19.20
CA ARG A 364 1.28 13.28 20.60
C ARG A 364 2.48 12.36 20.81
N SER A 365 2.54 11.23 20.10
CA SER A 365 3.68 10.32 20.13
C SER A 365 4.92 10.97 19.51
N VAL A 366 4.76 11.65 18.38
CA VAL A 366 5.87 12.36 17.70
C VAL A 366 6.37 13.54 18.54
N GLU A 367 5.48 14.30 19.15
CA GLU A 367 5.86 15.42 20.03
C GLU A 367 6.61 14.93 21.29
N ALA A 368 6.19 13.80 21.86
CA ALA A 368 6.90 13.18 22.98
C ALA A 368 8.31 12.73 22.59
N ASP A 369 8.47 12.06 21.44
CA ASP A 369 9.77 11.63 20.93
C ASP A 369 10.66 12.83 20.55
N LEU A 370 10.11 13.89 19.98
CA LEU A 370 10.83 15.15 19.74
C LEU A 370 11.32 15.79 21.04
N ALA A 371 10.51 15.76 22.11
CA ALA A 371 10.91 16.30 23.41
C ALA A 371 12.04 15.48 24.04
N GLU A 372 11.98 14.15 23.92
CA GLU A 372 13.06 13.25 24.36
C GLU A 372 14.33 13.48 23.54
N PHE A 373 14.20 13.54 22.22
CA PHE A 373 15.32 13.76 21.32
C PHE A 373 16.01 15.11 21.58
N ARG A 374 15.24 16.16 21.88
CA ARG A 374 15.80 17.45 22.28
C ARG A 374 16.65 17.35 23.55
N ARG A 375 16.18 16.68 24.60
CA ARG A 375 16.96 16.48 25.83
C ARG A 375 18.27 15.74 25.55
N HIS A 376 18.19 14.67 24.77
CA HIS A 376 19.36 13.90 24.37
C HIS A 376 20.41 14.74 23.63
N LEU A 377 19.99 15.63 22.72
CA LEU A 377 20.89 16.52 21.99
C LEU A 377 21.56 17.56 22.90
N ILE A 378 20.86 18.07 23.91
CA ILE A 378 21.44 18.99 24.92
C ILE A 378 22.56 18.28 25.66
N GLU A 379 22.32 17.07 26.16
CA GLU A 379 23.31 16.25 26.89
C GLU A 379 24.53 15.92 26.02
N LEU A 380 24.33 15.59 24.74
CA LEU A 380 25.40 15.34 23.79
C LEU A 380 26.26 16.60 23.54
N ASN A 381 25.60 17.75 23.36
CA ASN A 381 26.30 19.02 23.13
C ASN A 381 27.11 19.46 24.36
N GLN A 382 26.58 19.25 25.58
CA GLN A 382 27.31 19.50 26.83
C GLN A 382 28.53 18.58 26.97
N SER A 383 28.33 17.27 26.76
CA SER A 383 29.41 16.28 26.84
C SER A 383 30.55 16.57 25.84
N ALA A 384 30.20 17.02 24.63
CA ALA A 384 31.18 17.43 23.62
C ALA A 384 31.96 18.69 24.04
N ALA A 385 31.29 19.68 24.67
CA ALA A 385 31.94 20.88 25.17
C ALA A 385 32.90 20.58 26.35
N ASP A 386 32.50 19.69 27.26
CA ASP A 386 33.32 19.26 28.40
C ASP A 386 34.57 18.48 27.95
N ALA A 387 34.45 17.65 26.91
CA ALA A 387 35.60 16.93 26.35
C ALA A 387 36.66 17.87 25.74
N VAL A 388 36.22 18.96 25.09
CA VAL A 388 37.15 19.96 24.51
C VAL A 388 37.87 20.74 25.63
N THR A 389 37.15 21.16 26.67
CA THR A 389 37.73 21.95 27.77
C THR A 389 38.61 21.12 28.72
N GLY A 390 38.35 19.82 28.86
CA GLY A 390 39.17 18.89 29.65
C GLY A 390 40.50 18.49 29.01
N THR A 391 40.70 18.75 27.71
CA THR A 391 41.94 18.40 26.98
C THR A 391 42.98 19.54 27.02
N GLU A 392 42.61 20.73 27.49
CA GLU A 392 43.48 21.91 27.64
C GLU A 392 44.05 22.10 29.07
N ARG A 393 43.76 21.18 29.98
CA ARG A 393 44.39 21.07 31.31
C ARG A 393 45.29 19.84 31.36
#